data_AF-W9GVY0-F1
#
_entry.id   AF-W9GVY0-F1
#
_cell.length_a   1.000
_cell.length_b   1.000
_cell.length_c   1.000
_cell.angle_alpha   90.00
_cell.angle_beta   90.00
_cell.angle_gamma   90.00
#
_symmetry.space_group_name_H-M   'P 1'
#
loop_
_entity.id
_entity.type
_entity.pdbx_description
1 polymer ?
#
loop_
_entity_poly.entity_id
_entity_poly.type
_entity_poly.pdbx_seq_one_letter_code
_entity_poly.pdbx_strand_id
1 'polypeptide(L)'
;MCTNKQDRAAQLIATRMADLTDRRRRAYERAEAALTTLRRTLDRIDRDEAELAAHQHDVVVLLRDKLGPARTVYHNADRPCGLARSKGFRAYFEAEARKGRPNLRRCGVCDWAPSPDSQAGAA
;
A
#
# COMPACT_ATOMS: atom_id res chain seq x y z
N MET A 1 73.57 5.67 6.27
CA MET A 1 72.46 5.99 7.19
C MET A 1 71.20 6.43 6.43
N CYS A 2 70.56 5.55 5.64
CA CYS A 2 69.37 5.89 4.83
C CYS A 2 68.09 5.10 5.22
N THR A 3 68.21 4.07 6.05
CA THR A 3 67.12 3.16 6.44
C THR A 3 65.99 3.87 7.20
N ASN A 4 66.32 4.74 8.15
CA ASN A 4 65.34 5.42 9.01
C ASN A 4 64.36 6.34 8.25
N LYS A 5 64.76 6.90 7.09
CA LYS A 5 63.88 7.70 6.24
C LYS A 5 62.96 6.82 5.38
N GLN A 6 63.46 5.68 4.92
CA GLN A 6 62.69 4.72 4.13
C GLN A 6 61.63 4.02 5.00
N ASP A 7 61.96 3.67 6.24
CA ASP A 7 61.03 3.06 7.19
C ASP A 7 59.88 4.02 7.56
N ARG A 8 60.20 5.30 7.77
CA ARG A 8 59.19 6.33 8.03
C ARG A 8 58.26 6.55 6.83
N ALA A 9 58.80 6.54 5.62
CA ALA A 9 58.00 6.67 4.40
C ALA A 9 57.06 5.45 4.22
N ALA A 10 57.57 4.24 4.45
CA ALA A 10 56.76 3.02 4.40
C ALA A 10 55.64 3.03 5.44
N GLN A 11 55.91 3.51 6.65
CA GLN A 11 54.90 3.62 7.70
C GLN A 11 53.80 4.63 7.36
N LEU A 12 54.16 5.79 6.80
CA LEU A 12 53.17 6.78 6.34
C LEU A 12 52.28 6.24 5.21
N ILE A 13 52.86 5.50 4.26
CA ILE A 13 52.11 4.85 3.19
C ILE A 13 51.14 3.81 3.77
N ALA A 14 51.61 2.97 4.70
CA ALA A 14 50.77 1.96 5.35
C ALA A 14 49.60 2.58 6.11
N THR A 15 49.85 3.63 6.91
CA THR A 15 48.79 4.36 7.61
C THR A 15 47.78 4.98 6.65
N ARG A 16 48.26 5.58 5.54
CA ARG A 16 47.38 6.18 4.54
C ARG A 16 46.53 5.13 3.82
N MET A 17 47.10 3.99 3.46
CA MET A 17 46.37 2.89 2.84
C MET A 17 45.31 2.30 3.78
N ALA A 18 45.62 2.17 5.07
CA ALA A 18 44.66 1.74 6.08
C ALA A 18 43.48 2.72 6.21
N ASP A 19 43.74 4.03 6.27
CA ASP A 19 42.70 5.07 6.32
C ASP A 19 41.83 5.06 5.06
N LEU A 20 42.42 4.95 3.87
CA LEU A 20 41.65 4.84 2.62
C LEU A 20 40.77 3.59 2.58
N THR A 21 41.29 2.46 3.06
CA THR A 21 40.55 1.20 3.12
C THR A 21 39.38 1.29 4.10
N ASP A 22 39.59 1.89 5.29
CA ASP A 22 38.53 2.10 6.27
C ASP A 22 37.44 3.04 5.74
N ARG A 23 37.84 4.15 5.09
CA ARG A 23 36.88 5.07 4.46
C ARG A 23 36.05 4.39 3.38
N ARG A 24 36.68 3.57 2.53
CA ARG A 24 36.00 2.81 1.48
C ARG A 24 35.02 1.80 2.09
N ARG A 25 35.44 1.07 3.12
CA ARG A 25 34.58 0.13 3.86
C ARG A 25 33.35 0.83 4.42
N ARG A 26 33.52 1.93 5.17
CA ARG A 26 32.41 2.71 5.74
C ARG A 26 31.49 3.28 4.66
N ALA A 27 32.03 3.69 3.52
CA ALA A 27 31.21 4.17 2.41
C ALA A 27 30.34 3.04 1.82
N TYR A 28 30.91 1.84 1.67
CA TYR A 28 30.18 0.66 1.22
C TYR A 28 29.07 0.26 2.21
N GLU A 29 29.38 0.18 3.50
CA GLU A 29 28.40 -0.13 4.56
C GLU A 29 27.22 0.85 4.57
N ARG A 30 27.50 2.17 4.40
CA ARG A 30 26.45 3.19 4.28
C ARG A 30 25.59 3.01 3.04
N ALA A 31 26.21 2.71 1.89
CA ALA A 31 25.49 2.48 0.65
C ALA A 31 24.59 1.24 0.74
N GLU A 32 25.09 0.16 1.33
CA GLU A 32 24.34 -1.08 1.54
C GLU A 32 23.16 -0.89 2.49
N ALA A 33 23.34 -0.13 3.58
CA ALA A 33 22.24 0.24 4.46
C ALA A 33 21.18 1.07 3.74
N ALA A 34 21.58 2.04 2.91
CA ALA A 34 20.66 2.85 2.13
C ALA A 34 19.88 2.02 1.10
N LEU A 35 20.55 1.11 0.39
CA LEU A 35 19.90 0.17 -0.55
C LEU A 35 18.88 -0.72 0.16
N THR A 36 19.20 -1.20 1.35
CA THR A 36 18.28 -2.02 2.15
C THR A 36 17.01 -1.23 2.53
N THR A 37 17.17 0.02 2.96
CA THR A 37 16.04 0.90 3.28
C THR A 37 15.20 1.21 2.04
N LEU A 38 15.84 1.49 0.90
CA LEU A 38 15.14 1.76 -0.36
C LEU A 38 14.33 0.55 -0.81
N ARG A 39 14.91 -0.67 -0.76
CA ARG A 39 14.19 -1.91 -1.09
C ARG A 39 12.94 -2.10 -0.24
N ARG A 40 13.06 -1.96 1.08
CA ARG A 40 11.89 -2.03 1.99
C ARG A 40 10.84 -0.97 1.71
N THR A 41 11.26 0.20 1.23
CA THR A 41 10.34 1.28 0.87
C THR A 41 9.59 0.95 -0.41
N LEU A 42 10.28 0.41 -1.42
CA LEU A 42 9.66 -0.09 -2.65
C LEU A 42 8.68 -1.22 -2.36
N ASP A 43 9.07 -2.22 -1.57
CA ASP A 43 8.19 -3.33 -1.17
C ASP A 43 6.93 -2.86 -0.40
N ARG A 44 6.99 -1.69 0.25
CA ARG A 44 5.82 -1.08 0.89
C ARG A 44 4.97 -0.36 -0.14
N ILE A 45 5.57 0.43 -1.03
CA ILE A 45 4.85 1.13 -2.10
C ILE A 45 4.12 0.12 -2.98
N ASP A 46 4.75 -0.98 -3.39
CA ASP A 46 4.13 -2.01 -4.22
C ASP A 46 2.91 -2.64 -3.52
N ARG A 47 2.98 -2.83 -2.19
CA ARG A 47 1.85 -3.32 -1.40
C ARG A 47 0.74 -2.28 -1.30
N ASP A 48 1.08 -1.03 -1.01
CA ASP A 48 0.12 0.06 -0.92
C ASP A 48 -0.58 0.29 -2.28
N GLU A 49 0.15 0.18 -3.40
CA GLU A 49 -0.39 0.23 -4.76
C GLU A 49 -1.30 -0.97 -5.05
N ALA A 50 -0.92 -2.18 -4.65
CA ALA A 50 -1.77 -3.36 -4.81
C ALA A 50 -3.06 -3.26 -3.98
N GLU A 51 -2.99 -2.74 -2.75
CA GLU A 51 -4.16 -2.45 -1.91
C GLU A 51 -5.04 -1.36 -2.55
N LEU A 52 -4.45 -0.26 -3.02
CA LEU A 52 -5.19 0.79 -3.72
C LEU A 52 -5.85 0.28 -5.00
N ALA A 53 -5.16 -0.51 -5.82
CA ALA A 53 -5.71 -1.12 -7.02
C ALA A 53 -6.87 -2.06 -6.69
N ALA A 54 -6.77 -2.83 -5.60
CA ALA A 54 -7.88 -3.67 -5.13
C ALA A 54 -9.12 -2.83 -4.73
N HIS A 55 -8.92 -1.60 -4.24
CA HIS A 55 -9.99 -0.68 -3.84
C HIS A 55 -10.42 0.29 -4.94
N GLN A 56 -9.67 0.44 -6.03
CA GLN A 56 -9.97 1.39 -7.11
C GLN A 56 -11.27 1.05 -7.85
N HIS A 57 -11.71 -0.22 -7.74
CA HIS A 57 -12.97 -0.73 -8.27
C HIS A 57 -14.06 -0.89 -7.19
N ASP A 58 -13.77 -0.57 -5.91
CA ASP A 58 -14.74 -0.71 -4.84
C ASP A 58 -15.77 0.41 -4.91
N VAL A 59 -16.97 0.06 -5.32
CA VAL A 59 -18.14 0.94 -5.28
C VAL A 59 -18.37 1.38 -3.83
N VAL A 60 -18.52 2.68 -3.61
CA VAL A 60 -18.91 3.19 -2.29
C VAL A 60 -20.39 2.89 -2.08
N VAL A 61 -20.71 2.28 -0.95
CA VAL A 61 -22.06 1.82 -0.62
C VAL A 61 -22.56 2.39 0.69
N LEU A 62 -23.86 2.62 0.76
CA LEU A 62 -24.57 3.06 1.95
C LEU A 62 -25.21 1.87 2.66
N LEU A 63 -24.88 1.71 3.93
CA LEU A 63 -25.41 0.65 4.80
C LEU A 63 -25.80 1.22 6.16
N ARG A 64 -26.83 0.66 6.79
CA ARG A 64 -27.21 1.05 8.17
C ARG A 64 -26.31 0.35 9.18
N ASP A 65 -25.83 1.09 10.19
CA ASP A 65 -24.99 0.54 11.27
C ASP A 65 -25.66 -0.61 12.04
N LYS A 66 -26.97 -0.46 12.30
CA LYS A 66 -27.77 -1.48 12.99
C LYS A 66 -28.57 -2.28 11.96
N LEU A 67 -27.99 -3.38 11.52
CA LEU A 67 -28.69 -4.39 10.72
C LEU A 67 -29.55 -5.22 11.67
N GLY A 68 -30.84 -4.86 11.78
CA GLY A 68 -31.82 -5.84 12.25
C GLY A 68 -31.90 -7.02 11.26
N PRO A 69 -32.43 -8.19 11.66
CA PRO A 69 -32.45 -9.41 10.83
C PRO A 69 -33.13 -9.24 9.45
N ALA A 70 -34.01 -8.23 9.30
CA ALA A 70 -34.69 -7.93 8.03
C ALA A 70 -33.91 -6.99 7.07
N ARG A 71 -32.75 -6.46 7.48
CA ARG A 71 -32.02 -5.43 6.71
C ARG A 71 -30.69 -5.98 6.24
N THR A 72 -30.72 -6.79 5.19
CA THR A 72 -29.54 -7.38 4.54
C THR A 72 -29.16 -6.66 3.25
N VAL A 73 -29.58 -5.40 3.09
CA VAL A 73 -29.43 -4.68 1.82
C VAL A 73 -28.55 -3.44 2.01
N TYR A 74 -27.63 -3.22 1.07
CA TYR A 74 -26.87 -1.97 0.92
C TYR A 74 -27.25 -1.24 -0.36
N HIS A 75 -26.94 0.04 -0.40
CA HIS A 75 -27.38 0.97 -1.44
C HIS A 75 -26.18 1.61 -2.14
N ASN A 76 -26.33 2.01 -3.40
CA ASN A 76 -25.27 2.76 -4.09
C ASN A 76 -25.14 4.16 -3.45
N ALA A 77 -23.92 4.59 -3.11
CA ALA A 77 -23.70 5.91 -2.54
C ALA A 77 -23.80 7.05 -3.56
N ASP A 78 -23.44 6.81 -4.82
CA ASP A 78 -23.51 7.81 -5.90
C ASP A 78 -24.95 8.03 -6.37
N ARG A 79 -25.74 6.95 -6.43
CA ARG A 79 -27.14 6.97 -6.88
C ARG A 79 -28.07 6.24 -5.91
N PRO A 80 -28.24 6.76 -4.68
CA PRO A 80 -29.08 6.13 -3.67
C PRO A 80 -30.56 6.27 -4.00
N CYS A 81 -31.32 5.19 -3.78
CA CYS A 81 -32.77 5.24 -3.79
C CYS A 81 -33.30 6.12 -2.64
N GLY A 82 -34.57 6.54 -2.72
CA GLY A 82 -35.16 7.47 -1.74
C GLY A 82 -35.03 7.03 -0.28
N LEU A 83 -35.02 5.72 -0.01
CA LEU A 83 -34.80 5.18 1.33
C LEU A 83 -33.40 5.51 1.88
N ALA A 84 -32.35 5.35 1.06
CA ALA A 84 -30.96 5.56 1.47
C ALA A 84 -30.55 7.04 1.53
N ARG A 85 -31.37 7.94 0.97
CA ARG A 85 -31.21 9.40 1.14
C ARG A 85 -31.60 9.89 2.54
N SER A 86 -32.23 9.05 3.36
CA SER A 86 -32.63 9.38 4.73
C SER A 86 -31.49 9.20 5.74
N LYS A 87 -31.62 9.79 6.93
CA LYS A 87 -30.60 9.68 8.01
C LYS A 87 -30.44 8.23 8.49
N GLY A 88 -29.21 7.86 8.87
CA GLY A 88 -28.90 6.57 9.51
C GLY A 88 -28.21 5.54 8.62
N PHE A 89 -27.70 5.94 7.46
CA PHE A 89 -26.79 5.16 6.63
C PHE A 89 -25.37 5.73 6.77
N ARG A 90 -24.38 4.83 6.73
CA ARG A 90 -22.96 5.18 6.64
C ARG A 90 -22.39 4.64 5.33
N ALA A 91 -21.40 5.34 4.82
CA ALA A 91 -20.64 4.92 3.66
C ALA A 91 -19.58 3.89 4.06
N TYR A 92 -19.42 2.88 3.22
CA TYR A 92 -18.41 1.84 3.29
C TYR A 92 -17.95 1.52 1.87
N PHE A 93 -16.77 0.92 1.73
CA PHE A 93 -16.45 0.22 0.48
C PHE A 93 -17.28 -1.06 0.40
N GLU A 94 -17.70 -1.47 -0.80
CA GLU A 94 -18.54 -2.67 -0.99
C GLU A 94 -17.88 -3.92 -0.41
N ALA A 95 -16.57 -4.11 -0.62
CA ALA A 95 -15.80 -5.21 -0.04
C ALA A 95 -15.88 -5.22 1.50
N GLU A 96 -15.70 -4.07 2.15
CA GLU A 96 -15.80 -3.93 3.61
C GLU A 96 -17.23 -4.19 4.10
N ALA A 97 -18.23 -3.68 3.39
CA ALA A 97 -19.64 -3.86 3.73
C ALA A 97 -20.02 -5.35 3.74
N ARG A 98 -19.47 -6.14 2.80
CA ARG A 98 -19.72 -7.59 2.66
C ARG A 98 -18.87 -8.45 3.60
N LYS A 99 -17.76 -7.93 4.15
CA LYS A 99 -16.88 -8.66 5.07
C LYS A 99 -17.66 -9.16 6.29
N GLY A 100 -17.72 -10.48 6.48
CA GLY A 100 -18.45 -11.12 7.58
C GLY A 100 -19.98 -11.05 7.46
N ARG A 101 -20.52 -10.61 6.31
CA ARG A 101 -21.98 -10.48 6.07
C ARG A 101 -22.37 -11.19 4.77
N PRO A 102 -22.38 -12.53 4.72
CA PRO A 102 -22.58 -13.30 3.49
C PRO A 102 -23.97 -13.08 2.87
N ASN A 103 -24.96 -12.73 3.68
CA ASN A 103 -26.34 -12.50 3.23
C ASN A 103 -26.58 -11.08 2.70
N LEU A 104 -25.56 -10.23 2.65
CA LEU A 104 -25.70 -8.85 2.24
C LEU A 104 -25.88 -8.74 0.72
N ARG A 105 -26.96 -8.10 0.26
CA ARG A 105 -27.34 -7.98 -1.16
C ARG A 105 -27.46 -6.51 -1.59
N ARG A 106 -27.23 -6.25 -2.88
CA ARG A 106 -27.46 -4.94 -3.50
C ARG A 106 -28.95 -4.60 -3.49
N CYS A 107 -29.28 -3.34 -3.23
CA CYS A 107 -30.66 -2.85 -3.36
C CYS A 107 -31.09 -2.88 -4.83
N GLY A 108 -32.12 -3.64 -5.18
CA GLY A 108 -32.61 -3.73 -6.57
C GLY A 108 -33.19 -2.43 -7.15
N VAL A 109 -33.37 -1.38 -6.34
CA VAL A 109 -33.88 -0.07 -6.78
C VAL A 109 -32.74 0.94 -7.00
N CYS A 110 -31.57 0.72 -6.40
CA CYS A 110 -30.45 1.62 -6.64
C CYS A 110 -29.90 1.39 -8.06
N ASP A 111 -29.45 2.47 -8.68
CA ASP A 111 -28.85 2.42 -10.01
C ASP A 111 -27.40 1.95 -9.89
N TRP A 112 -27.22 0.63 -9.93
CA TRP A 112 -25.91 0.00 -10.01
C TRP A 112 -25.51 -0.02 -11.47
N ALA A 113 -24.88 1.05 -11.94
CA ALA A 113 -24.21 1.00 -13.24
C ALA A 113 -23.35 -0.28 -13.29
N PRO A 114 -23.37 -1.04 -14.41
CA PRO A 114 -22.49 -2.20 -14.53
C PRO A 114 -21.07 -1.73 -14.29
N SER A 115 -20.33 -2.41 -13.40
CA SER A 115 -18.92 -2.08 -13.26
C SER A 115 -18.27 -2.24 -14.65
N PRO A 116 -17.27 -1.42 -15.00
CA PRO A 116 -16.60 -1.54 -16.29
C PRO A 116 -16.10 -2.98 -16.57
N ASP A 117 -15.80 -3.76 -15.52
CA ASP A 117 -15.36 -5.15 -15.61
C ASP A 117 -16.50 -6.16 -15.89
N SER A 118 -17.76 -5.77 -15.65
CA SER A 118 -18.93 -6.62 -15.95
C SER A 118 -19.14 -6.83 -17.45
N GLN A 119 -18.48 -6.03 -18.31
CA GLN A 119 -18.51 -6.16 -19.76
C GLN A 119 -17.28 -6.90 -20.33
N ALA A 120 -16.25 -7.18 -19.52
CA ALA A 120 -15.02 -7.83 -20.00
C ALA A 120 -15.11 -9.37 -20.05
N GLY A 121 -16.20 -9.98 -19.57
CA GLY A 121 -16.42 -11.43 -19.54
C GLY A 121 -17.46 -11.97 -20.53
N ALA A 122 -17.93 -11.16 -21.49
CA ALA A 122 -19.00 -11.51 -22.41
C ALA A 122 -18.63 -11.37 -23.90
N ALA A 123 -17.37 -11.60 -24.24
CA ALA A 123 -16.89 -11.70 -25.63
C ALA A 123 -16.21 -13.05 -25.88
#